data_AF-A0A960MYU9-F1
#
_entry.id   AF-A0A960MYU9-F1
#
_cell.length_a   1.000
_cell.length_b   1.000
_cell.length_c   1.000
_cell.angle_alpha   90.00
_cell.angle_beta   90.00
_cell.angle_gamma   90.00
#
_symmetry.space_group_name_H-M   'P 1'
#
loop_
_entity.id
_entity.type
_entity.pdbx_description
1 polymer ?
#
loop_
_entity_poly.entity_id
_entity_poly.type
_entity_poly.pdbx_seq_one_letter_code
_entity_poly.pdbx_strand_id
1 'polypeptide(L)'
;KKGIEQANVGAVFPIPSAFVFILQWITPAMLLIIFLKWLLWDVIGIGGQPSGYITDLAGEKSNQIAQLSVGLILLVAVMITLILSRAAIYKNELRSGGDADAE
;
A
#
# COMPACT_ATOMS: atom_id res chain seq x y z
N LYS A 1 -19.50 -12.87 -3.61
CA LYS A 1 -20.49 -13.25 -2.56
C LYS A 1 -19.83 -13.65 -1.25
N LYS A 2 -18.78 -14.50 -1.26
CA LYS A 2 -18.02 -14.94 -0.07
C LYS A 2 -17.53 -13.81 0.87
N GLY A 3 -17.14 -12.65 0.33
CA GLY A 3 -16.71 -11.50 1.16
C GLY A 3 -17.83 -10.84 1.98
N ILE A 4 -19.04 -10.75 1.43
CA ILE A 4 -20.22 -10.23 2.17
C ILE A 4 -20.72 -11.27 3.16
N GLU A 5 -20.65 -12.55 2.79
CA GLU A 5 -20.98 -13.67 3.67
C GLU A 5 -20.08 -13.67 4.91
N GLN A 6 -18.76 -13.56 4.74
CA GLN A 6 -17.82 -13.43 5.85
C GLN A 6 -18.02 -12.14 6.66
N ALA A 7 -18.34 -11.01 6.01
CA ALA A 7 -18.62 -9.76 6.70
C ALA A 7 -19.91 -9.81 7.55
N ASN A 8 -20.85 -10.69 7.19
CA ASN A 8 -22.07 -10.93 7.95
C ASN A 8 -21.90 -12.00 9.05
N VAL A 9 -20.83 -12.81 9.02
CA VAL A 9 -20.53 -13.77 10.09
C VAL A 9 -20.15 -13.00 11.36
N GLY A 10 -20.96 -13.12 12.41
CA GLY A 10 -20.76 -12.43 13.69
C GLY A 10 -21.32 -11.00 13.76
N ALA A 11 -21.99 -10.52 12.71
CA ALA A 11 -22.68 -9.23 12.73
C ALA A 11 -24.06 -9.36 13.38
N VAL A 12 -24.38 -8.44 14.32
CA VAL A 12 -25.70 -8.37 14.97
C VAL A 12 -26.81 -8.03 13.98
N PHE A 13 -26.47 -7.28 12.92
CA PHE A 13 -27.38 -6.94 11.84
C PHE A 13 -26.73 -7.28 10.48
N PRO A 14 -27.46 -7.96 9.57
CA PRO A 14 -26.95 -8.26 8.24
C PRO A 14 -26.84 -6.99 7.39
N ILE A 15 -25.82 -6.93 6.55
CA ILE A 15 -25.59 -5.82 5.62
C ILE A 15 -26.72 -5.78 4.58
N PRO A 16 -27.46 -4.64 4.45
CA PRO A 16 -28.50 -4.50 3.44
C PRO A 16 -27.93 -4.55 2.01
N SER A 17 -28.69 -5.11 1.07
CA SER A 17 -28.24 -5.34 -0.31
C SER A 17 -27.82 -4.06 -1.05
N ALA A 18 -28.42 -2.91 -0.72
CA ALA A 18 -28.03 -1.62 -1.29
C ALA A 18 -26.58 -1.23 -0.93
N PHE A 19 -26.14 -1.51 0.30
CA PHE A 19 -24.78 -1.20 0.75
C PHE A 19 -23.72 -2.08 0.09
N VAL A 20 -24.08 -3.30 -0.30
CA VAL A 20 -23.18 -4.18 -1.06
C VAL A 20 -22.78 -3.53 -2.39
N PHE A 21 -23.72 -2.87 -3.07
CA PHE A 21 -23.43 -2.17 -4.32
C PHE A 21 -22.53 -0.95 -4.10
N ILE A 22 -22.80 -0.18 -3.04
CA ILE A 22 -21.98 0.99 -2.67
C ILE A 22 -20.54 0.54 -2.37
N LEU A 23 -20.37 -0.47 -1.52
CA LEU A 23 -19.06 -0.97 -1.11
C LEU A 23 -18.27 -1.58 -2.26
N GLN A 24 -18.94 -2.31 -3.15
CA GLN A 24 -18.27 -3.01 -4.25
C GLN A 24 -17.92 -2.10 -5.43
N TRP A 25 -18.67 -1.01 -5.64
CA TRP A 25 -18.52 -0.17 -6.84
C TRP A 25 -18.29 1.30 -6.54
N ILE A 26 -19.11 1.91 -5.69
CA ILE A 26 -19.03 3.36 -5.43
C ILE A 26 -17.79 3.69 -4.61
N THR A 27 -17.53 2.95 -3.54
CA THR A 27 -16.35 3.16 -2.68
C THR A 27 -15.05 3.05 -3.49
N PRO A 28 -14.76 1.94 -4.21
CA PRO A 28 -13.54 1.86 -4.98
C PRO A 28 -13.47 2.89 -6.11
N ALA A 29 -14.59 3.20 -6.79
CA ALA A 29 -14.60 4.23 -7.81
C ALA A 29 -14.29 5.63 -7.25
N MET A 30 -14.88 5.99 -6.11
CA MET A 30 -14.63 7.27 -5.45
C MET A 30 -13.16 7.41 -5.02
N LEU A 31 -12.61 6.38 -4.38
CA LEU A 31 -11.19 6.34 -4.01
C LEU A 31 -10.30 6.48 -5.25
N LEU A 32 -10.63 5.78 -6.34
CA LEU A 32 -9.87 5.83 -7.58
C LEU A 32 -9.96 7.21 -8.25
N ILE A 33 -11.12 7.88 -8.22
CA ILE A 33 -11.30 9.25 -8.73
C ILE A 33 -10.46 10.25 -7.93
N ILE A 34 -10.52 10.20 -6.60
CA ILE A 34 -9.75 11.13 -5.75
C ILE A 34 -8.25 10.87 -5.92
N PHE A 35 -7.85 9.61 -6.01
CA PHE A 35 -6.48 9.21 -6.31
C PHE A 35 -6.01 9.75 -7.67
N LEU A 36 -6.82 9.59 -8.73
CA LEU A 36 -6.53 10.13 -10.05
C LEU A 36 -6.42 11.65 -10.04
N LYS A 37 -7.35 12.34 -9.37
CA LYS A 37 -7.33 13.79 -9.25
C LYS A 37 -6.04 14.25 -8.57
N TRP A 38 -5.70 13.65 -7.43
CA TRP A 38 -4.45 13.92 -6.72
C TRP A 38 -3.23 13.63 -7.60
N LEU A 39 -3.21 12.48 -8.29
CA LEU A 39 -2.11 12.12 -9.19
C LEU A 39 -1.94 13.13 -10.33
N LEU A 40 -3.02 13.49 -11.01
CA LEU A 40 -2.97 14.40 -12.15
C LEU A 40 -2.60 15.83 -11.73
N TRP A 41 -3.11 16.30 -10.59
CA TRP A 41 -3.00 17.69 -10.17
C TRP A 41 -1.79 17.93 -9.28
N ASP A 42 -1.57 17.09 -8.27
CA ASP A 42 -0.52 17.28 -7.29
C ASP A 42 0.80 16.63 -7.71
N VAL A 43 0.74 15.47 -8.39
CA VAL A 43 1.94 14.72 -8.84
C VAL A 43 2.39 15.13 -10.23
N ILE A 44 1.50 15.11 -11.22
CA ILE A 44 1.85 15.45 -12.62
C ILE A 44 1.81 16.97 -12.86
N GLY A 45 0.98 17.71 -12.11
CA GLY A 45 0.90 19.17 -12.23
C GLY A 45 0.04 19.66 -13.41
N ILE A 46 -0.89 18.84 -13.93
CA ILE A 46 -1.76 19.24 -15.05
C ILE A 46 -2.84 20.20 -14.53
N GLY A 47 -2.49 21.49 -14.44
CA GLY A 47 -3.39 22.57 -14.00
C GLY A 47 -2.76 23.66 -13.13
N GLY A 48 -1.48 23.55 -12.75
CA GLY A 48 -0.78 24.52 -11.88
C GLY A 48 0.60 24.04 -11.44
N GLN A 49 1.22 24.73 -10.47
CA GLN A 49 2.47 24.24 -9.89
C GLN A 49 2.21 22.91 -9.15
N PRO A 50 3.06 21.88 -9.36
CA PRO A 50 2.97 20.62 -8.60
C PRO A 50 3.04 20.90 -7.10
N SER A 51 2.59 19.96 -6.26
CA SER A 51 2.63 20.17 -4.81
C SER A 51 4.04 20.53 -4.34
N GLY A 52 4.14 21.44 -3.36
CA GLY A 52 5.42 21.97 -2.86
C GLY A 52 6.45 20.88 -2.55
N TYR A 53 6.01 19.74 -2.04
CA TYR A 53 6.84 18.58 -1.74
C TYR A 53 7.51 17.98 -2.99
N ILE A 54 6.78 17.87 -4.11
CA ILE A 54 7.31 17.28 -5.34
C ILE A 54 8.25 18.24 -6.04
N THR A 55 7.95 19.54 -6.01
CA THR A 55 8.88 20.57 -6.47
C THR A 55 10.15 20.67 -5.61
N ASP A 56 10.05 20.37 -4.31
CA ASP A 56 11.20 20.36 -3.38
C ASP A 56 12.10 19.14 -3.59
N LEU A 57 11.53 18.02 -4.08
CA LEU A 57 12.29 16.81 -4.40
C LEU A 57 12.91 16.82 -5.80
N ALA A 58 12.19 17.31 -6.83
CA ALA A 58 12.58 17.14 -8.24
C ALA A 58 12.32 18.37 -9.14
N GLY A 59 11.96 19.53 -8.58
CA GLY A 59 11.67 20.76 -9.32
C GLY A 59 12.78 21.81 -9.27
N GLU A 60 12.50 23.00 -9.83
CA GLU A 60 13.45 24.13 -9.93
C GLU A 60 13.91 24.69 -8.57
N LYS A 61 13.15 24.45 -7.49
CA LYS A 61 13.48 24.81 -6.11
C LYS A 61 13.86 23.58 -5.28
N SER A 62 14.57 22.64 -5.90
CA SER A 62 15.01 21.40 -5.25
C SER A 62 15.82 21.67 -3.98
N ASN A 63 15.39 21.10 -2.86
CA ASN A 63 16.07 21.17 -1.57
C ASN A 63 16.84 19.88 -1.29
N GLN A 64 18.14 20.04 -1.05
CA GLN A 64 19.07 18.94 -0.81
C GLN A 64 18.67 18.11 0.43
N ILE A 65 18.06 18.73 1.45
CA ILE A 65 17.65 18.04 2.68
C ILE A 65 16.47 17.08 2.41
N ALA A 66 15.54 17.48 1.54
CA ALA A 66 14.40 16.66 1.17
C ALA A 66 14.84 15.41 0.39
N GLN A 67 15.77 15.56 -0.55
CA GLN A 67 16.34 14.46 -1.32
C GLN A 67 17.11 13.47 -0.44
N LEU A 68 17.95 13.95 0.49
CA LEU A 68 18.68 13.10 1.43
C LEU A 68 17.74 12.32 2.36
N SER A 69 16.65 12.96 2.80
CA SER A 69 15.65 12.31 3.65
C SER A 69 14.94 11.16 2.92
N VAL A 70 14.58 11.36 1.64
CA VAL A 70 13.98 10.33 0.79
C VAL A 70 14.98 9.21 0.51
N GLY A 71 16.23 9.56 0.24
CA GLY A 71 17.32 8.59 0.05
C GLY A 71 17.54 7.70 1.27
N LEU A 72 17.48 8.27 2.48
CA LEU A 72 17.58 7.51 3.73
C LEU A 72 16.42 6.52 3.90
N ILE A 73 15.19 6.95 3.61
CA ILE A 73 14.02 6.07 3.66
C ILE A 73 14.17 4.91 2.67
N LEU A 74 14.61 5.18 1.44
CA LEU A 74 14.89 4.16 0.44
C LEU A 74 15.96 3.17 0.90
N LEU A 75 17.05 3.66 1.49
CA LEU A 75 18.12 2.81 2.00
C LEU A 75 17.62 1.86 3.10
N VAL A 76 16.83 2.37 4.04
CA VAL A 76 16.22 1.55 5.11
C VAL A 76 15.25 0.53 4.51
N ALA A 77 14.41 0.93 3.55
CA ALA A 77 13.47 0.03 2.89
C ALA A 77 14.19 -1.11 2.14
N VAL A 78 15.28 -0.80 1.43
CA VAL A 78 16.12 -1.80 0.77
C VAL A 78 16.73 -2.76 1.79
N MET A 79 17.30 -2.23 2.88
CA MET A 79 17.88 -3.06 3.94
C MET A 79 16.85 -4.04 4.52
N ILE A 80 15.66 -3.56 4.86
CA ILE A 80 14.57 -4.39 5.39
C ILE A 80 14.15 -5.45 4.36
N THR A 81 14.01 -5.06 3.08
CA THR A 81 13.63 -5.96 2.00
C THR A 81 14.67 -7.07 1.80
N LEU A 82 15.96 -6.75 1.86
CA LEU A 82 17.04 -7.72 1.77
C LEU A 82 17.01 -8.72 2.94
N ILE A 83 16.77 -8.24 4.16
CA ILE A 83 16.63 -9.11 5.34
C ILE A 83 15.43 -10.07 5.16
N LEU A 84 14.27 -9.54 4.77
CA LEU A 84 13.07 -10.35 4.53
C LEU A 84 13.24 -11.35 3.39
N SER A 85 13.99 -11.00 2.33
CA SER A 85 14.26 -11.91 1.22
C SER A 85 15.00 -13.18 1.66
N ARG A 86 15.85 -13.06 2.69
CA ARG A 86 16.58 -14.19 3.29
C ARG A 86 15.74 -14.94 4.33
N ALA A 87 14.76 -14.28 4.96
CA ALA A 87 13.85 -14.92 5.92
C ALA A 87 13.03 -16.07 5.31
N ALA A 88 12.80 -16.07 3.99
CA ALA A 88 12.14 -17.17 3.28
C ALA A 88 12.93 -18.50 3.37
N ILE A 89 14.25 -18.45 3.54
CA ILE A 89 15.12 -19.62 3.68
C ILE A 89 14.89 -20.31 5.03
N TYR A 90 14.75 -19.53 6.11
CA TYR A 90 14.51 -20.06 7.47
C TYR A 90 13.18 -20.83 7.60
N LYS A 91 12.17 -20.47 6.81
CA LYS A 91 10.89 -21.20 6.80
C LYS A 91 11.03 -22.64 6.29
N ASN A 92 11.96 -22.88 5.36
CA ASN A 92 12.17 -24.22 4.81
C ASN A 92 13.00 -25.10 5.75
N GLU A 93 13.96 -24.53 6.47
CA GLU A 93 14.76 -25.28 7.47
C GLU A 93 13.93 -25.71 8.68
N LEU A 94 13.04 -24.84 9.20
CA LEU A 94 12.14 -25.20 10.29
C LEU A 94 11.12 -26.29 9.90
N ARG A 95 10.74 -26.37 8.62
CA ARG A 95 9.86 -27.43 8.11
C ARG A 95 10.60 -28.75 7.94
N SER A 96 11.86 -28.71 7.48
CA SER A 96 12.70 -29.89 7.32
C SER A 96 13.15 -30.48 8.66
N GLY A 97 13.31 -29.67 9.70
CA GLY A 97 13.58 -30.16 11.06
C GLY A 97 12.37 -30.85 11.67
N GLY A 98 11.17 -30.26 11.54
CA GLY A 98 9.94 -30.85 12.07
C GLY A 98 9.51 -32.17 11.38
N ASP A 99 9.88 -32.36 10.12
CA ASP A 99 9.65 -33.63 9.40
C ASP A 99 10.66 -34.73 9.82
N ALA A 100 11.85 -34.37 10.31
CA ALA A 100 12.88 -35.32 10.77
C ALA A 100 12.67 -35.81 12.22
N ASP A 101 11.90 -35.06 13.02
CA ASP A 101 11.55 -35.41 14.40
C ASP A 101 10.25 -36.25 14.49
N ALA A 102 9.59 -36.49 13.35
CA ALA A 102 8.31 -37.16 13.23
C ALA A 102 8.39 -38.59 12.62
N GLU A 103 9.60 -39.06 12.29
CA GLU A 103 9.93 -40.46 11.93
C GLU A 103 10.65 -41.18 13.08
#